data_AF-A0A0D2IQT0-F1
#
_entry.id   AF-A0A0D2IQT0-F1
#
_cell.length_a   1.000
_cell.length_b   1.000
_cell.length_c   1.000
_cell.angle_alpha   90.00
_cell.angle_beta   90.00
_cell.angle_gamma   90.00
#
_symmetry.space_group_name_H-M   'P 1'
#
loop_
_entity.id
_entity.type
_entity.pdbx_description
1 polymer ?
#
loop_
_entity_poly.entity_id
_entity_poly.type
_entity_poly.pdbx_seq_one_letter_code
_entity_poly.pdbx_strand_id
1 'polypeptide(L)'
;MDLLEGGIADGTTSHCHFLEEDRLRFLVHVTKEDIMTFLKWILDVYPKVRKRSTLDEYWRVWCMLYRKSVGKSLHAKVMEEVRDVRAKMCSSVREKPVMDVDDVFLVLHHWVLDTSVFPVERQRLQLALLLLLSAYTATRPAALVYKVTDRIK
;
A
#
# COMPACT_ATOMS: atom_id res chain seq x y z
N MET A 1 0.60 7.94 -5.61
CA MET A 1 1.65 7.00 -5.15
C MET A 1 2.50 7.63 -4.06
N ASP A 2 2.35 8.93 -3.81
CA ASP A 2 3.20 9.76 -2.95
C ASP A 2 2.88 9.67 -1.44
N LEU A 3 1.65 9.29 -1.07
CA LEU A 3 1.25 9.20 0.36
C LEU A 3 1.88 8.01 1.09
N LEU A 4 2.20 6.92 0.39
CA LEU A 4 2.88 5.75 0.97
C LEU A 4 4.39 5.93 0.97
N GLU A 5 4.97 6.58 -0.04
CA GLU A 5 6.39 6.95 -0.02
C GLU A 5 6.69 7.93 1.12
N GLY A 6 5.80 8.90 1.41
CA GLY A 6 5.92 9.79 2.56
C GLY A 6 5.93 9.05 3.90
N GLY A 7 4.92 8.21 4.17
CA GLY A 7 4.83 7.48 5.45
C GLY A 7 5.95 6.46 5.69
N ILE A 8 6.51 5.87 4.63
CA ILE A 8 7.63 4.91 4.74
C ILE A 8 8.97 5.64 4.77
N ALA A 9 9.11 6.76 4.06
CA ALA A 9 10.24 7.64 4.26
C ALA A 9 10.30 8.16 5.69
N ASP A 10 9.15 8.50 6.29
CA ASP A 10 9.03 8.87 7.70
C ASP A 10 9.32 7.68 8.62
N GLY A 11 8.85 6.47 8.29
CA GLY A 11 9.15 5.25 9.04
C GLY A 11 10.62 4.84 9.01
N THR A 12 11.30 5.01 7.88
CA THR A 12 12.74 4.76 7.76
C THR A 12 13.53 5.83 8.51
N THR A 13 13.09 7.10 8.46
CA THR A 13 13.68 8.19 9.23
C THR A 13 13.49 7.97 10.74
N SER A 14 12.31 7.49 11.14
CA SER A 14 11.99 7.15 12.54
C SER A 14 12.80 5.95 13.05
N HIS A 15 13.05 4.95 12.19
CA HIS A 15 13.93 3.83 12.53
C HIS A 15 15.39 4.27 12.64
N CYS A 16 15.87 5.14 11.75
CA CYS A 16 17.21 5.71 11.84
C CYS A 16 17.37 6.62 13.07
N HIS A 17 16.32 7.35 13.48
CA HIS A 17 16.29 8.08 14.75
C HIS A 17 16.28 7.13 15.96
N PHE A 18 15.64 5.96 15.85
CA PHE A 18 15.68 4.92 16.89
C PHE A 18 17.06 4.25 17.00
N LEU A 19 17.80 4.14 15.90
CA LEU A 19 19.15 3.57 15.85
C LEU A 19 20.27 4.62 16.04
N GLU A 20 19.94 5.91 16.21
CA GLU A 20 20.88 7.04 16.27
C GLU A 20 21.92 7.05 15.12
N GLU A 21 21.57 6.50 13.95
CA GLU A 21 22.50 6.30 12.85
C GLU A 21 22.09 7.04 11.57
N ASP A 22 23.10 7.50 10.82
CA ASP A 22 22.93 8.33 9.64
C ASP A 22 22.26 7.52 8.51
N ARG A 23 21.08 7.95 8.06
CA ARG A 23 20.17 7.21 7.17
C ARG A 23 20.84 6.64 5.92
N LEU A 24 21.74 7.42 5.33
CA LEU A 24 22.46 7.04 4.12
C LEU A 24 23.60 6.04 4.41
N ARG A 25 24.23 6.13 5.58
CA ARG A 25 25.29 5.19 6.00
C ARG A 25 24.71 3.82 6.32
N PHE A 26 23.56 3.78 6.99
CA PHE A 26 22.81 2.56 7.25
C PHE A 26 22.41 1.84 5.95
N LEU A 27 21.93 2.58 4.94
CA LEU A 27 21.55 2.00 3.64
C LEU A 27 22.75 1.47 2.83
N VAL A 28 23.92 2.09 2.94
CA VAL A 28 25.13 1.68 2.19
C VAL A 28 25.80 0.46 2.82
N HIS A 29 25.79 0.35 4.15
CA HIS A 29 26.45 -0.72 4.91
C HIS A 29 25.51 -1.83 5.38
N VAL A 30 24.26 -1.82 4.92
CA VAL A 30 23.21 -2.68 5.47
C VAL A 30 23.57 -4.16 5.39
N THR A 31 23.57 -4.84 6.54
CA THR A 31 23.74 -6.28 6.63
C THR A 31 22.38 -6.97 6.66
N LYS A 32 22.35 -8.29 6.48
CA LYS A 32 21.11 -9.08 6.58
C LYS A 32 20.43 -8.93 7.95
N GLU A 33 21.21 -8.75 9.00
CA GLU A 33 20.74 -8.69 10.39
C GLU A 33 20.04 -7.35 10.65
N ASP A 34 20.56 -6.27 10.07
CA ASP A 34 19.95 -4.93 10.12
C ASP A 34 18.59 -4.92 9.41
N ILE A 35 18.50 -5.58 8.26
CA ILE A 35 17.24 -5.74 7.52
C ILE A 35 16.21 -6.51 8.34
N MET A 36 16.62 -7.61 8.97
CA MET A 36 15.73 -8.41 9.83
C MET A 36 15.28 -7.64 11.07
N THR A 37 16.17 -6.83 11.64
CA THR A 37 15.88 -5.99 12.81
C THR A 37 14.91 -4.87 12.45
N PHE A 38 15.09 -4.22 11.31
CA PHE A 38 14.16 -3.24 10.76
C PHE A 38 12.76 -3.83 10.54
N LEU A 39 12.67 -5.01 9.93
CA LEU A 39 11.39 -5.67 9.68
C LEU A 39 10.67 -6.05 10.98
N LYS A 40 11.40 -6.54 11.99
CA LYS A 40 10.84 -6.80 13.33
C LYS A 40 10.37 -5.52 14.00
N TRP A 41 11.18 -4.46 13.97
CA TRP A 41 10.82 -3.16 14.53
C TRP A 41 9.55 -2.59 13.90
N ILE A 42 9.37 -2.70 12.57
CA ILE A 42 8.12 -2.28 11.90
C ILE A 42 6.92 -3.05 12.46
N LEU A 43 7.05 -4.36 12.68
CA LEU A 43 5.97 -5.18 13.21
C LEU A 43 5.65 -4.84 14.67
N ASP A 44 6.66 -4.51 15.47
CA ASP A 44 6.51 -4.15 16.89
C ASP A 44 5.93 -2.73 17.07
N VAL A 45 6.40 -1.75 16.28
CA VAL A 45 5.94 -0.36 16.34
C VAL A 45 4.54 -0.20 15.75
N TYR A 46 4.23 -0.97 14.70
CA TYR A 46 2.94 -0.93 14.03
C TYR A 46 2.18 -2.26 14.22
N PRO A 47 1.59 -2.52 15.40
CA PRO A 47 0.87 -3.77 15.67
C PRO A 47 -0.38 -3.97 14.79
N LYS A 48 -0.85 -2.92 14.11
CA LYS A 48 -1.91 -2.99 13.09
C LYS A 48 -1.41 -3.52 11.73
N VAL A 49 -0.10 -3.57 11.50
CA VAL A 49 0.56 -4.06 10.28
C VAL A 49 0.80 -5.58 10.37
N ARG A 50 -0.24 -6.34 10.73
CA ARG A 50 -0.20 -7.82 10.70
C ARG A 50 -0.54 -8.42 9.33
N LYS A 51 -0.82 -7.57 8.35
CA LYS A 51 -1.17 -8.00 6.99
C LYS A 51 0.09 -8.16 6.16
N ARG A 52 0.28 -9.36 5.59
CA ARG A 52 1.37 -9.69 4.65
C ARG A 52 1.52 -8.65 3.54
N SER A 53 0.40 -8.20 2.98
CA SER A 53 0.36 -7.17 1.92
C SER A 53 0.99 -5.85 2.33
N THR A 54 0.83 -5.46 3.59
CA THR A 54 1.37 -4.19 4.08
C THR A 54 2.87 -4.32 4.29
N LEU A 55 3.33 -5.43 4.88
CA LEU A 55 4.76 -5.73 5.04
C LEU A 55 5.49 -5.84 3.69
N ASP A 56 4.85 -6.45 2.69
CA ASP A 56 5.38 -6.54 1.32
C ASP A 56 5.50 -5.16 0.66
N GLU A 57 4.56 -4.24 0.92
CA GLU A 57 4.63 -2.86 0.42
C GLU A 57 5.76 -2.07 1.10
N TYR A 58 5.90 -2.18 2.43
CA TYR A 58 7.02 -1.60 3.17
C TYR A 58 8.37 -2.10 2.63
N TRP A 59 8.50 -3.40 2.41
CA TRP A 59 9.69 -4.01 1.83
C TRP A 59 9.98 -3.47 0.43
N ARG A 60 8.97 -3.37 -0.42
CA ARG A 60 9.11 -2.86 -1.79
C ARG A 60 9.62 -1.42 -1.80
N VAL A 61 9.04 -0.54 -0.99
CA VAL A 61 9.48 0.86 -0.89
C VAL A 61 10.90 0.95 -0.33
N TRP A 62 11.24 0.14 0.67
CA TRP A 62 12.60 0.08 1.20
C TRP A 62 13.62 -0.35 0.12
N CYS A 63 13.30 -1.36 -0.69
CA CYS A 63 14.15 -1.74 -1.83
C CYS A 63 14.29 -0.62 -2.87
N MET A 64 13.23 0.17 -3.11
CA MET A 64 13.30 1.33 -3.99
C MET A 64 14.24 2.41 -3.43
N LEU A 65 14.18 2.68 -2.12
CA LEU A 65 15.08 3.61 -1.44
C LEU A 65 16.53 3.12 -1.50
N TYR A 66 16.79 1.83 -1.24
CA TYR A 66 18.11 1.22 -1.36
C TYR A 66 18.67 1.32 -2.78
N ARG A 67 17.84 1.04 -3.80
CA ARG A 67 18.25 1.18 -5.21
C ARG A 67 18.56 2.63 -5.56
N LYS A 68 17.84 3.59 -4.98
CA LYS A 68 18.07 5.02 -5.18
C LYS A 68 19.35 5.52 -4.51
N SER A 69 19.73 4.94 -3.36
CA SER A 69 20.95 5.34 -2.63
C SER A 69 22.22 4.64 -3.12
N VAL A 70 22.18 3.33 -3.38
CA VAL A 70 23.36 2.52 -3.74
C VAL A 70 23.51 2.34 -5.26
N GLY A 71 22.44 2.60 -6.03
CA GLY A 71 22.43 2.43 -7.49
C GLY A 71 22.40 0.96 -7.96
N LYS A 72 22.46 0.00 -7.04
CA LYS A 72 22.43 -1.44 -7.32
C LYS A 72 21.25 -2.11 -6.61
N SER A 73 20.76 -3.22 -7.17
CA SER A 73 19.80 -4.07 -6.49
C SER A 73 20.47 -4.90 -5.40
N LEU A 74 19.73 -5.20 -4.35
CA LEU A 74 20.17 -6.11 -3.29
C LEU A 74 20.53 -7.49 -3.84
N HIS A 75 21.48 -8.15 -3.18
CA HIS A 75 21.93 -9.48 -3.58
C HIS A 75 20.78 -10.50 -3.51
N ALA A 76 20.64 -11.35 -4.53
CA ALA A 76 19.52 -12.29 -4.68
C ALA A 76 19.35 -13.22 -3.46
N LYS A 77 20.45 -13.63 -2.84
CA LYS A 77 20.43 -14.46 -1.62
C LYS A 77 19.75 -13.78 -0.43
N VAL A 78 20.01 -12.49 -0.21
CA VAL A 78 19.39 -11.72 0.88
C VAL A 78 17.90 -11.50 0.59
N MET A 79 17.54 -11.27 -0.67
CA MET A 79 16.14 -11.15 -1.09
C MET A 79 15.35 -12.43 -0.79
N GLU A 80 15.95 -13.60 -0.99
CA GLU A 80 15.32 -14.89 -0.71
C GLU A 80 15.18 -15.16 0.79
N GLU A 81 16.23 -14.90 1.58
CA GLU A 81 16.19 -15.04 3.05
C GLU A 81 15.11 -14.12 3.66
N VAL A 82 15.04 -12.86 3.21
CA VAL A 82 14.02 -11.92 3.67
C VAL A 82 12.61 -12.36 3.24
N ARG A 83 12.46 -12.94 2.04
CA ARG A 83 11.17 -13.47 1.57
C ARG A 83 10.67 -14.57 2.50
N ASP A 84 11.54 -15.48 2.92
CA ASP A 84 11.19 -16.60 3.79
C ASP A 84 10.78 -16.11 5.20
N VAL A 85 11.55 -15.18 5.76
CA VAL A 85 11.22 -14.54 7.06
C VAL A 85 9.87 -13.82 7.00
N ARG A 86 9.60 -13.04 5.95
CA ARG A 86 8.30 -12.35 5.79
C ARG A 86 7.14 -13.33 5.63
N ALA A 87 7.35 -14.44 4.90
CA ALA A 87 6.33 -15.46 4.72
C ALA A 87 5.98 -16.16 6.05
N LYS A 88 6.98 -16.43 6.88
CA LYS A 88 6.81 -17.04 8.21
C LYS A 88 6.16 -16.10 9.22
N MET A 89 6.44 -14.79 9.15
CA MET A 89 5.91 -13.79 10.09
C MET A 89 4.46 -13.35 9.83
N CYS A 90 3.94 -13.56 8.62
CA CYS A 90 2.58 -13.14 8.24
C CYS A 90 1.83 -14.28 7.53
N SER A 91 1.25 -15.19 8.33
CA SER A 91 0.45 -16.33 7.82
C SER A 91 -1.01 -15.97 7.50
N SER A 92 -1.52 -14.79 7.87
CA SER A 92 -2.92 -14.45 7.64
C SER A 92 -3.16 -14.04 6.19
N VAL A 93 -3.48 -15.00 5.33
CA VAL A 93 -4.12 -14.73 4.05
C VAL A 93 -5.59 -14.47 4.33
N ARG A 94 -5.95 -13.20 4.55
CA ARG A 94 -7.37 -12.83 4.55
C ARG A 94 -7.84 -12.90 3.10
N GLU A 95 -8.70 -13.87 2.81
CA GLU A 95 -9.37 -13.95 1.52
C GLU A 95 -10.08 -12.62 1.26
N LYS A 96 -9.82 -12.05 0.07
CA LYS A 96 -10.49 -10.82 -0.33
C LYS A 96 -11.94 -11.22 -0.61
N PRO A 97 -12.94 -10.63 0.05
CA PRO A 97 -14.32 -10.92 -0.29
C PRO A 97 -14.52 -10.58 -1.76
N VAL A 98 -14.90 -11.58 -2.54
CA VAL A 98 -15.29 -11.40 -3.94
C VAL A 98 -16.71 -10.88 -3.90
N MET A 99 -16.94 -9.74 -4.56
CA MET A 99 -18.25 -9.14 -4.66
C MET A 99 -19.14 -10.03 -5.53
N ASP A 100 -20.27 -10.45 -4.98
CA ASP A 100 -21.25 -11.25 -5.72
C ASP A 100 -22.17 -10.35 -6.56
N VAL A 101 -22.92 -10.95 -7.49
CA VAL A 101 -23.90 -10.24 -8.34
C VAL A 101 -24.93 -9.50 -7.48
N ASP A 102 -25.38 -10.12 -6.38
CA ASP A 102 -26.33 -9.52 -5.45
C ASP A 102 -25.75 -8.29 -4.73
N ASP A 103 -24.45 -8.31 -4.40
CA ASP A 103 -23.77 -7.15 -3.81
C ASP A 103 -23.76 -5.97 -4.79
N VAL A 104 -23.55 -6.23 -6.09
CA VAL A 104 -23.57 -5.20 -7.13
C VAL A 104 -24.98 -4.58 -7.25
N PHE A 105 -26.03 -5.41 -7.23
CA PHE A 105 -27.41 -4.93 -7.25
C PHE A 105 -27.75 -4.10 -6.01
N LEU A 106 -27.29 -4.53 -4.83
CA LEU A 106 -27.49 -3.80 -3.57
C LEU A 106 -26.82 -2.43 -3.60
N VAL A 107 -25.57 -2.35 -4.06
CA VAL A 107 -24.84 -1.09 -4.18
C VAL A 107 -25.48 -0.18 -5.23
N LEU A 108 -25.97 -0.73 -6.34
CA LEU A 108 -26.65 0.06 -7.36
C LEU A 108 -27.91 0.74 -6.80
N HIS A 109 -28.65 0.07 -5.90
CA HIS A 109 -29.87 0.58 -5.29
C HIS A 109 -29.67 1.83 -4.40
N HIS A 110 -28.42 2.21 -4.11
CA HIS A 110 -28.06 3.46 -3.44
C HIS A 110 -28.62 4.71 -4.16
N TRP A 111 -28.76 4.68 -5.49
CA TRP A 111 -29.30 5.80 -6.27
C TRP A 111 -30.75 6.21 -5.88
N VAL A 112 -31.56 5.26 -5.41
CA VAL A 112 -32.97 5.47 -5.02
C VAL A 112 -33.11 5.69 -3.51
N LEU A 113 -32.31 5.01 -2.69
CA LEU A 113 -32.48 5.03 -1.23
C LEU A 113 -31.65 6.10 -0.52
N ASP A 114 -30.48 6.47 -1.04
CA ASP A 114 -29.59 7.38 -0.32
C ASP A 114 -29.73 8.81 -0.84
N THR A 115 -30.35 9.65 -0.02
CA THR A 115 -30.45 11.10 -0.24
C THR A 115 -29.44 11.90 0.59
N SER A 116 -28.69 11.25 1.48
CA SER A 116 -27.85 11.90 2.48
C SER A 116 -26.43 12.17 1.98
N VAL A 117 -25.82 11.21 1.27
CA VAL A 117 -24.42 11.31 0.80
C VAL A 117 -24.30 12.13 -0.48
N PHE A 118 -25.27 11.99 -1.39
CA PHE A 118 -25.31 12.73 -2.65
C PHE A 118 -26.65 13.45 -2.77
N PRO A 119 -26.77 14.72 -2.36
CA PRO A 119 -28.04 15.42 -2.40
C PRO A 119 -28.57 15.61 -3.83
N VAL A 120 -27.67 15.68 -4.83
CA VAL A 120 -28.02 15.88 -6.24
C VAL A 120 -28.22 14.54 -6.97
N GLU A 121 -29.38 14.37 -7.60
CA GLU A 121 -29.73 13.16 -8.37
C GLU A 121 -28.72 12.83 -9.48
N ARG A 122 -28.20 13.87 -10.16
CA ARG A 122 -27.17 13.72 -11.20
C ARG A 122 -25.91 13.01 -10.68
N GLN A 123 -25.48 13.33 -9.46
CA GLN A 123 -24.27 12.72 -8.88
C GLN A 123 -24.50 11.23 -8.58
N ARG A 124 -25.71 10.87 -8.13
CA ARG A 124 -26.10 9.47 -7.91
C ARG A 124 -26.12 8.67 -9.19
N LEU A 125 -26.70 9.23 -10.26
CA LEU A 125 -26.73 8.59 -11.58
C LEU A 125 -25.31 8.42 -12.16
N GLN A 126 -24.44 9.43 -11.99
CA GLN A 126 -23.05 9.33 -12.42
C GLN A 126 -22.28 8.26 -11.64
N LEU A 127 -22.48 8.16 -10.33
CA LEU A 127 -21.85 7.13 -9.51
C LEU A 127 -22.34 5.72 -9.89
N ALA A 128 -23.65 5.54 -10.05
CA ALA A 128 -24.26 4.29 -10.49
C ALA A 128 -23.70 3.82 -11.85
N LEU A 129 -23.57 4.75 -12.80
CA LEU A 129 -22.96 4.48 -14.11
C LEU A 129 -21.50 4.05 -13.98
N LEU A 130 -20.70 4.74 -13.15
CA LEU A 130 -19.29 4.41 -12.93
C LEU A 130 -19.12 3.03 -12.28
N LEU A 131 -19.98 2.69 -11.32
CA LEU A 131 -19.98 1.37 -10.68
C LEU A 131 -20.29 0.27 -11.70
N LEU A 132 -21.35 0.44 -12.50
CA LEU A 132 -21.73 -0.53 -13.53
C LEU A 132 -20.63 -0.70 -14.59
N LEU A 133 -20.04 0.41 -15.04
CA LEU A 133 -18.94 0.37 -16.00
C LEU A 133 -17.71 -0.33 -15.43
N SER A 134 -17.37 -0.06 -14.16
CA SER A 134 -16.26 -0.73 -13.47
C SER A 134 -16.49 -2.22 -13.27
N ALA A 135 -17.73 -2.64 -12.97
CA ALA A 135 -18.11 -4.04 -12.83
C ALA A 135 -18.04 -4.78 -14.17
N TYR A 136 -18.55 -4.18 -15.24
CA TYR A 136 -18.58 -4.80 -16.57
C TYR A 136 -17.20 -4.90 -17.22
N THR A 137 -16.40 -3.84 -17.11
CA THR A 137 -15.08 -3.76 -17.77
C THR A 137 -13.92 -4.18 -16.87
N ALA A 138 -14.20 -4.52 -15.61
CA ALA A 138 -13.19 -4.74 -14.56
C ALA A 138 -12.15 -3.60 -14.46
N THR A 139 -12.53 -2.38 -14.85
CA THR A 139 -11.64 -1.23 -14.86
C THR A 139 -11.51 -0.62 -13.47
N ARG A 140 -10.30 -0.15 -13.15
CA ARG A 140 -10.06 0.54 -11.88
C ARG A 140 -10.81 1.88 -11.89
N PRO A 141 -11.48 2.29 -10.79
CA PRO A 141 -12.17 3.58 -10.73
C PRO A 141 -11.29 4.78 -11.09
N ALA A 142 -9.99 4.72 -10.77
CA ALA A 142 -9.01 5.75 -11.11
C ALA A 142 -8.78 5.93 -12.63
N ALA A 143 -9.11 4.93 -13.46
CA ALA A 143 -9.03 5.04 -14.92
C ALA A 143 -10.27 5.75 -15.51
N LEU A 144 -11.41 5.68 -14.81
CA LEU A 144 -12.68 6.28 -15.24
C LEU A 144 -12.84 7.72 -14.76
N VAL A 145 -12.29 8.04 -13.58
CA VAL A 145 -12.37 9.37 -12.99
C VAL A 145 -11.09 10.13 -13.30
N TYR A 146 -11.19 11.08 -14.23
CA TYR A 146 -10.12 12.04 -14.47
C TYR A 146 -10.11 13.08 -13.34
N LYS A 147 -9.10 13.03 -12.48
CA LYS A 147 -8.80 14.10 -11.54
C LYS A 147 -7.67 14.94 -12.12
N VAL A 148 -7.98 16.17 -12.58
CA VAL A 148 -6.94 17.20 -12.78
C VAL A 148 -6.29 17.38 -11.42
N THR A 149 -5.06 16.89 -11.29
CA THR A 149 -4.25 17.17 -10.12
C THR A 149 -3.47 18.41 -10.49
N ASP A 150 -3.94 19.59 -10.04
CA ASP A 150 -3.13 20.80 -10.09
C ASP A 150 -1.84 20.52 -9.30
N ARG A 151 -0.78 20.20 -10.03
CA ARG A 151 0.57 20.22 -9.47
C ARG A 151 0.97 21.68 -9.38
N ILE A 152 0.62 22.32 -8.28
CA ILE A 152 1.30 23.53 -7.87
C ILE A 152 2.74 23.10 -7.57
N LYS A 153 3.64 23.50 -8.47
CA LYS A 153 5.09 23.33 -8.38
C LYS A 153 5.67 24.16 -7.24
#